data_AF-A0A8T7H424-F1
#
_entry.id   AF-A0A8T7H424-F1
#
_cell.length_a   1.000
_cell.length_b   1.000
_cell.length_c   1.000
_cell.angle_alpha   90.00
_cell.angle_beta   90.00
_cell.angle_gamma   90.00
#
_symmetry.space_group_name_H-M   'P 1'
#
loop_
_entity.id
_entity.type
_entity.pdbx_description
1 polymer ?
#
loop_
_entity_poly.entity_id
_entity_poly.type
_entity_poly.pdbx_seq_one_letter_code
_entity_poly.pdbx_strand_id
1 'polypeptide(L)' 'MRSTTQWLVTLKFRMTVSGVQSKDDSVAEGLEQLRQMLSSGEDVPVEANVRRITNAALDEPIFGVRW' A
#
# COMPACT_ATOMS: atom_id res chain seq x y z
N MET A 1 -28.27 8.99 12.03
CA MET A 1 -26.83 8.88 11.76
C MET A 1 -26.67 8.07 10.48
N ARG A 2 -26.06 8.61 9.41
CA ARG A 2 -25.81 7.82 8.19
C ARG A 2 -24.82 6.71 8.54
N SER A 3 -25.23 5.46 8.43
CA SER A 3 -24.30 4.32 8.53
C SER A 3 -23.38 4.35 7.31
N THR A 4 -22.27 5.07 7.43
CA THR A 4 -21.25 5.11 6.39
C THR A 4 -20.67 3.71 6.27
N THR A 5 -20.96 3.04 5.15
CA THR A 5 -20.34 1.73 4.89
C THR A 5 -18.85 1.97 4.65
N GLN A 6 -18.02 1.45 5.53
CA GLN A 6 -16.57 1.54 5.42
C GLN A 6 -16.00 0.25 4.85
N TRP A 7 -14.99 0.39 4.01
CA TRP A 7 -14.27 -0.71 3.37
C TRP A 7 -12.81 -0.59 3.73
N LEU A 8 -12.20 -1.69 4.18
CA LEU A 8 -10.76 -1.79 4.28
C LEU A 8 -10.25 -2.25 2.91
N VAL A 9 -9.39 -1.43 2.32
CA VAL A 9 -8.73 -1.72 1.05
C VAL A 9 -7.26 -1.95 1.33
N THR A 10 -6.77 -3.14 1.03
CA THR A 10 -5.35 -3.48 1.09
C THR A 10 -4.83 -3.62 -0.32
N LEU A 11 -3.83 -2.80 -0.66
CA LEU A 11 -3.12 -2.86 -1.93
C LEU A 11 -1.72 -3.38 -1.66
N LYS A 12 -1.30 -4.44 -2.37
CA LYS A 12 0.07 -4.95 -2.31
C LYS A 12 0.71 -4.78 -3.68
N PHE A 13 1.87 -4.12 -3.67
CA PHE A 13 2.69 -3.92 -4.84
C PHE A 13 3.92 -4.82 -4.72
N ARG A 14 4.24 -5.55 -5.79
CA ARG A 14 5.47 -6.33 -5.90
C ARG A 14 6.28 -5.79 -7.04
N MET A 15 7.53 -5.45 -6.76
CA MET A 15 8.44 -4.83 -7.72
C MET A 15 9.84 -5.38 -7.55
N THR A 16 10.61 -5.33 -8.63
CA THR A 16 12.01 -5.70 -8.66
C THR A 16 12.82 -4.43 -8.84
N VAL A 17 13.68 -4.14 -7.86
CA VAL A 17 14.62 -3.02 -7.91
C VAL A 17 16.02 -3.55 -8.21
N SER A 18 16.80 -2.81 -8.99
CA SER A 18 18.15 -3.19 -9.43
C SER A 18 19.10 -2.01 -9.25
N GLY A 19 20.41 -2.27 -9.17
CA GLY A 19 21.44 -1.21 -9.08
C GLY A 19 21.62 -0.58 -7.70
N VAL A 20 20.92 -1.08 -6.67
CA VAL A 20 21.01 -0.60 -5.29
C VAL A 20 22.16 -1.25 -4.52
N GLN A 21 22.83 -0.47 -3.67
CA GLN A 21 24.01 -0.92 -2.92
C GLN A 21 23.68 -1.56 -1.57
N SER A 22 22.45 -1.35 -1.07
CA SER A 22 22.00 -1.83 0.23
C SER A 22 20.53 -2.23 0.22
N LYS A 23 20.12 -3.03 1.22
CA LYS A 23 18.72 -3.41 1.43
C LYS A 23 17.84 -2.19 1.73
N ASP A 24 18.31 -1.23 2.54
CA ASP A 24 17.54 -0.02 2.84
C ASP A 24 17.36 0.87 1.60
N ASP A 25 18.40 1.04 0.77
CA ASP A 25 18.30 1.69 -0.54
C ASP A 25 17.28 1.00 -1.45
N SER A 26 17.18 -0.34 -1.38
CA SER A 26 16.20 -1.08 -2.19
C SER A 26 14.75 -0.70 -1.85
N VAL A 27 14.46 -0.33 -0.60
CA VAL A 27 13.12 0.12 -0.20
C VAL A 27 12.85 1.53 -0.70
N ALA A 28 13.82 2.44 -0.57
CA ALA A 28 13.69 3.82 -1.04
C ALA A 28 13.49 3.87 -2.56
N GLU A 29 14.30 3.11 -3.31
CA GLU A 29 14.20 2.99 -4.76
C GLU A 29 12.85 2.39 -5.18
N GLY A 30 12.38 1.35 -4.47
CA GLY A 30 11.06 0.77 -4.73
C GLY A 30 9.92 1.76 -4.50
N LEU A 31 9.97 2.55 -3.43
CA LEU A 31 8.97 3.58 -3.16
C LEU A 31 9.00 4.68 -4.24
N GLU A 32 10.18 5.08 -4.71
CA GLU A 32 10.28 6.07 -5.78
C GLU A 32 9.69 5.53 -7.09
N GLN A 33 10.05 4.31 -7.49
CA GLN A 33 9.48 3.65 -8.67
C GLN A 33 7.96 3.52 -8.57
N LEU A 34 7.43 3.11 -7.41
CA LEU A 34 5.99 3.06 -7.17
C LEU A 34 5.34 4.43 -7.37
N ARG A 35 5.95 5.49 -6.82
CA ARG A 35 5.44 6.86 -6.96
C ARG A 35 5.40 7.29 -8.43
N GLN A 36 6.44 6.98 -9.19
CA GLN A 36 6.50 7.29 -10.62
C GLN A 36 5.41 6.55 -11.40
N MET A 37 5.27 5.23 -11.20
CA MET A 37 4.23 4.44 -11.87
C MET A 37 2.81 4.91 -11.54
N LEU A 38 2.52 5.21 -10.27
CA LEU A 38 1.21 5.74 -9.88
C LEU A 38 0.93 7.13 -10.47
N SER A 39 1.99 7.89 -10.79
CA SER A 39 1.87 9.23 -11.37
C SER A 39 1.81 9.21 -12.90
N SER A 40 2.35 8.18 -13.56
CA SER A 40 2.32 8.06 -15.02
C SER A 40 0.93 7.66 -15.54
N GLY A 41 0.09 7.08 -14.67
CA GLY A 41 -1.22 6.56 -15.04
C GLY A 41 -1.16 5.23 -15.80
N GLU A 42 0.01 4.58 -15.82
CA GLU A 42 0.17 3.24 -16.36
C GLU A 42 -0.46 2.19 -15.45
N ASP A 43 -0.82 1.04 -16.04
CA ASP A 43 -1.35 -0.09 -15.30
C ASP A 43 -0.25 -0.67 -14.41
N VAL A 44 -0.48 -0.64 -13.09
CA VAL A 44 0.47 -1.16 -12.10
C VAL A 44 -0.02 -2.51 -11.61
N PRO A 45 0.81 -3.57 -11.69
CA PRO A 45 0.44 -4.87 -11.13
C PRO A 45 0.24 -4.74 -9.62
N VAL A 46 -1.02 -4.80 -9.20
CA VAL A 46 -1.44 -4.64 -7.81
C VAL A 46 -2.32 -5.81 -7.38
N GLU A 47 -1.96 -6.44 -6.27
CA GLU A 47 -2.85 -7.37 -5.60
C GLU A 47 -3.77 -6.56 -4.67
N ALA A 48 -5.05 -6.48 -5.02
CA ALA A 48 -6.05 -5.77 -4.22
C ALA A 48 -6.91 -6.73 -3.42
N ASN A 49 -7.05 -6.47 -2.12
CA ASN A 49 -8.02 -7.14 -1.25
C ASN A 49 -8.94 -6.10 -0.64
N VAL A 50 -10.25 -6.34 -0.73
CA VAL A 50 -11.28 -5.44 -0.20
C VAL A 50 -12.15 -6.23 0.76
N ARG A 51 -12.29 -5.73 1.99
CA ARG A 51 -13.21 -6.31 2.99
C ARG A 51 -14.07 -5.23 3.63
N ARG A 52 -15.33 -5.55 3.90
CA ARG A 52 -16.24 -4.64 4.61
C ARG A 52 -15.82 -4.54 6.07
N ILE A 53 -15.73 -3.32 6.60
CA ILE A 53 -15.51 -3.11 8.03
C ILE A 53 -16.85 -3.31 8.72
N THR A 54 -17.02 -4.44 9.38
CA THR A 54 -18.23 -4.82 10.12
C THR A 54 -18.12 -4.51 11.61
N ASN A 55 -16.92 -4.19 12.11
CA ASN A 55 -16.67 -3.75 13.47
C ASN A 55 -15.65 -2.60 13.45
N ALA A 56 -16.07 -1.43 13.93
CA ALA A 56 -15.20 -0.25 14.05
C ALA A 56 -14.11 -0.39 15.12
N ALA A 57 -14.07 -1.51 15.86
CA ALA A 57 -13.13 -1.79 16.94
C ALA A 57 -11.78 -2.38 16.47
N LEU A 58 -11.63 -2.70 15.18
CA LEU A 58 -10.34 -3.08 14.60
C LEU A 58 -9.54 -1.82 14.25
N ASP A 59 -9.16 -1.08 15.29
CA ASP A 59 -8.04 -0.13 15.29
C ASP A 59 -6.71 -0.92 15.34
N GLU A 60 -6.63 -2.01 14.58
CA GLU A 60 -5.37 -2.71 14.38
C GLU A 60 -4.55 -1.80 13.48
N PRO A 61 -3.35 -1.34 13.92
CA PRO A 61 -2.58 -0.37 13.17
C PRO A 61 -2.29 -0.96 11.79
N ILE A 62 -2.91 -0.38 10.77
CA ILE A 62 -2.67 -0.69 9.37
C ILE A 62 -1.21 -0.29 9.14
N PHE A 63 -0.31 -1.28 9.19
CA PHE A 63 1.14 -1.19 9.01
C PHE A 63 2.06 -0.96 10.21
N GLY A 64 1.64 -1.00 11.47
CA GLY A 64 2.60 -1.00 12.59
C GLY A 64 3.61 0.17 12.65
N VAL A 65 3.43 1.22 11.84
CA VAL A 65 4.25 2.43 11.89
C VAL A 65 3.56 3.40 12.84
N ARG A 66 4.11 3.53 14.04
CA ARG A 66 3.84 4.66 14.92
C ARG A 66 4.72 5.82 14.44
N TRP A 67 4.09 6.94 14.10
CA TRP A 67 4.76 8.25 14.09
C TRP A 67 5.06 8.66 15.54
#